data_AF-A0A8T2Q406-F1
#
_entry.id   AF-A0A8T2Q406-F1
#
_cell.length_a   1.000
_cell.length_b   1.000
_cell.length_c   1.000
_cell.angle_alpha   90.00
_cell.angle_beta   90.00
_cell.angle_gamma   90.00
#
_symmetry.space_group_name_H-M   'P 1'
#
loop_
_entity.id
_entity.type
_entity.pdbx_description
1 polymer ?
#
loop_
_entity_poly.entity_id
_entity_poly.type
_entity_poly.pdbx_seq_one_letter_code
_entity_poly.pdbx_strand_id
1 'polypeptide(L)'
;MFLFPKAIVLLFNISRCIPCQFFFGLMETLHFPSCYHSNFSDVFDVEYFINALSNDVPIVKKLPRELASAPKAHKQFKSWSGAKYYKEEITQLWDQYKIIRASKSDSRLANNDLPSYIQKLRCRVHYHALRFAPPIEALGKKLVERMRSDGPFIALHLRYEKDMLAFSGCSYGLLDEEVEELTFIREMTPHWKVKLINSTEQRLKGFCPLTPKEVGIFLLALGYPSSSRIYIAAGEIYGNGSMTELQARFPNLLSKELIATPDELAPFSGYASQLAGLDYIVSVESDVFIPTYSGNMARAVEGHRRFLGHRKTIIPDRRRLVSLFDELDLGLTQEEFSYRVSEMHRKRQGAPRKRKGPLAGTKGRERFRTEEAFYTNPLPDCLCQKNNTRHDKRILNR
;
A
#
# COMPACT_ATOMS: atom_id res chain seq x y z
N MET A 1 -12.38 28.47 -13.31
CA MET A 1 -11.22 29.23 -13.78
C MET A 1 -9.97 28.37 -13.58
N PHE A 2 -9.54 27.68 -14.62
CA PHE A 2 -8.45 26.70 -14.59
C PHE A 2 -7.12 27.42 -14.36
N LEU A 3 -6.41 27.09 -13.27
CA LEU A 3 -5.13 27.72 -12.91
C LEU A 3 -3.91 27.11 -13.63
N PHE A 4 -4.12 26.45 -14.78
CA PHE A 4 -3.03 25.96 -15.64
C PHE A 4 -3.40 26.17 -17.13
N PRO A 5 -3.19 27.39 -17.68
CA PRO A 5 -3.46 27.68 -19.09
C PRO A 5 -2.30 27.32 -20.03
N LYS A 6 -1.16 26.88 -19.50
CA LYS A 6 -0.05 26.35 -20.30
C LYS A 6 -0.15 24.84 -20.28
N ALA A 7 -0.27 24.22 -21.45
CA ALA A 7 -0.35 22.77 -21.62
C ALA A 7 0.67 22.08 -20.71
N ILE A 8 0.22 21.53 -19.58
CA ILE A 8 1.03 20.57 -18.85
C ILE A 8 0.95 19.31 -19.70
N VAL A 9 1.81 19.22 -20.70
CA VAL A 9 2.21 17.94 -21.26
C VAL A 9 2.93 17.24 -20.11
N LEU A 10 2.18 16.52 -19.29
CA LEU A 10 2.76 15.52 -18.40
C LEU A 10 3.38 14.47 -19.31
N LEU A 11 4.65 14.69 -19.62
CA LEU A 11 5.53 13.67 -20.13
C LEU A 11 5.67 12.61 -19.04
N PHE A 12 4.76 11.64 -19.06
CA PHE A 12 5.10 10.34 -18.53
C PHE A 12 6.25 9.89 -19.42
N ASN A 13 7.49 9.93 -18.92
CA ASN A 13 8.51 9.13 -19.55
C ASN A 13 8.14 7.68 -19.20
N ILE A 14 7.24 7.09 -19.99
CA ILE A 14 6.64 5.76 -19.81
C ILE A 14 7.72 4.67 -19.73
N SER A 15 8.97 5.00 -20.08
CA SER A 15 10.14 4.13 -20.10
C SER A 15 10.84 3.89 -18.75
N ARG A 16 10.44 4.55 -17.65
CA ARG A 16 10.73 4.18 -16.24
C ARG A 16 9.61 4.74 -15.38
N CYS A 17 9.22 4.10 -14.25
CA CYS A 17 8.16 4.58 -13.33
C CYS A 17 8.37 6.03 -12.79
N ILE A 18 8.07 7.02 -13.63
CA ILE A 18 8.41 8.44 -13.50
C ILE A 18 7.23 9.35 -13.05
N PRO A 19 6.03 8.85 -12.72
CA PRO A 19 5.10 9.61 -11.89
C PRO A 19 4.85 8.82 -10.63
N CYS A 20 5.46 9.20 -9.52
CA CYS A 20 5.48 8.35 -8.32
C CYS A 20 5.13 9.17 -7.06
N GLN A 21 4.24 10.16 -7.22
CA GLN A 21 3.42 10.68 -6.12
C GLN A 21 2.11 9.88 -5.97
N PHE A 22 1.65 9.26 -7.05
CA PHE A 22 0.37 8.55 -7.13
C PHE A 22 0.51 7.02 -6.99
N PHE A 23 1.72 6.50 -7.16
CA PHE A 23 2.03 5.07 -7.31
C PHE A 23 2.86 4.45 -6.19
N PHE A 24 3.41 5.29 -5.30
CA PHE A 24 4.34 4.84 -4.26
C PHE A 24 3.71 3.87 -3.25
N GLY A 25 2.40 3.90 -3.05
CA GLY A 25 1.70 2.93 -2.19
C GLY A 25 1.74 1.49 -2.70
N LEU A 26 1.79 1.28 -4.02
CA LEU A 26 1.70 -0.04 -4.64
C LEU A 26 3.02 -0.53 -5.24
N MET A 27 4.01 0.36 -5.40
CA MET A 27 5.34 0.04 -5.94
C MET A 27 6.50 0.18 -4.95
N GLU A 28 6.36 0.87 -3.80
CA GLU A 28 7.34 0.74 -2.69
C GLU A 28 7.18 -0.59 -1.92
N THR A 29 6.15 -1.37 -2.25
CA THR A 29 5.81 -2.68 -1.68
C THR A 29 6.83 -3.76 -2.01
N LEU A 30 7.66 -3.51 -3.01
CA LEU A 30 8.62 -4.45 -3.53
C LEU A 30 10.01 -3.82 -3.38
N HIS A 31 10.57 -3.94 -2.19
CA HIS A 31 12.00 -3.79 -1.94
C HIS A 31 12.78 -4.96 -2.57
N PHE A 32 12.39 -5.37 -3.77
CA PHE A 32 13.16 -6.29 -4.58
C PHE A 32 14.02 -5.47 -5.56
N PRO A 33 15.33 -5.80 -5.69
CA PRO A 33 16.18 -5.29 -6.76
C PRO A 33 15.61 -5.52 -8.18
N SER A 34 14.56 -6.31 -8.35
CA SER A 34 13.88 -6.55 -9.64
C SER A 34 12.86 -5.47 -10.04
N CYS A 35 12.41 -4.59 -9.14
CA CYS A 35 11.44 -3.52 -9.49
C CYS A 35 12.03 -2.36 -10.29
N TYR A 36 13.35 -2.32 -10.46
CA TYR A 36 14.01 -1.31 -11.30
C TYR A 36 13.75 -1.51 -12.81
N HIS A 37 13.02 -2.57 -13.20
CA HIS A 37 12.78 -2.94 -14.60
C HIS A 37 11.33 -2.80 -15.08
N SER A 38 10.35 -2.48 -14.22
CA SER A 38 8.95 -2.32 -14.65
C SER A 38 8.61 -0.88 -15.04
N ASN A 39 7.96 -0.73 -16.17
CA ASN A 39 7.36 0.50 -16.66
C ASN A 39 5.94 0.67 -16.12
N PHE A 40 5.45 1.90 -16.21
CA PHE A 40 4.06 2.21 -15.84
C PHE A 40 3.05 1.36 -16.63
N SER A 41 3.32 1.14 -17.93
CA SER A 41 2.51 0.32 -18.83
C SER A 41 2.51 -1.16 -18.50
N ASP A 42 3.52 -1.65 -17.78
CA ASP A 42 3.63 -3.07 -17.44
C ASP A 42 2.68 -3.42 -16.28
N VAL A 43 2.25 -2.41 -15.52
CA VAL A 43 1.41 -2.58 -14.33
C VAL A 43 0.02 -1.99 -14.53
N PHE A 44 -0.13 -0.91 -15.30
CA PHE A 44 -1.39 -0.17 -15.42
C PHE A 44 -1.84 0.02 -16.86
N ASP A 45 -3.16 0.12 -17.04
CA ASP A 45 -3.79 0.41 -18.32
C ASP A 45 -3.61 1.89 -18.70
N VAL A 46 -2.61 2.16 -19.56
CA VAL A 46 -2.23 3.52 -19.98
C VAL A 46 -3.34 4.18 -20.79
N GLU A 47 -4.03 3.46 -21.68
CA GLU A 47 -5.09 4.04 -22.50
C GLU A 47 -6.26 4.47 -21.63
N TYR A 48 -6.68 3.59 -20.73
CA TYR A 48 -7.74 3.89 -19.79
C TYR A 48 -7.35 5.06 -18.88
N PHE A 49 -6.12 5.09 -18.38
CA PHE A 49 -5.63 6.19 -17.53
C PHE A 49 -5.70 7.56 -18.24
N ILE A 50 -5.25 7.64 -19.50
CA ILE A 50 -5.32 8.87 -20.30
C ILE A 50 -6.77 9.29 -20.53
N ASN A 51 -7.62 8.35 -20.96
CA ASN A 51 -9.02 8.62 -21.26
C ASN A 51 -9.79 9.07 -20.02
N ALA A 52 -9.56 8.41 -18.87
CA ALA A 52 -10.23 8.68 -17.61
C ALA A 52 -9.92 10.08 -17.05
N LEU A 53 -8.82 10.71 -17.46
CA LEU A 53 -8.36 12.03 -16.99
C LEU A 53 -8.44 13.11 -18.08
N SER A 54 -8.95 12.79 -19.26
CA SER A 54 -9.01 13.69 -20.44
C SER A 54 -9.69 15.04 -20.18
N ASN A 55 -10.69 15.07 -19.29
CA ASN A 55 -11.41 16.29 -18.89
C ASN A 55 -10.73 17.07 -17.75
N ASP A 56 -9.72 16.49 -17.09
CA ASP A 56 -9.06 17.07 -15.93
C ASP A 56 -7.67 17.63 -16.29
N VAL A 57 -6.85 16.83 -16.97
CA VAL A 57 -5.47 17.17 -17.37
C VAL A 57 -5.15 16.51 -18.70
N PRO A 58 -4.61 17.24 -19.71
CA PRO A 58 -4.15 16.64 -20.95
C PRO A 58 -2.91 15.77 -20.69
N ILE A 59 -3.00 14.48 -21.05
CA ILE A 59 -1.89 13.53 -20.89
C ILE A 59 -1.52 13.00 -22.28
N VAL A 60 -0.23 13.01 -22.59
CA VAL A 60 0.30 12.51 -23.86
C VAL A 60 1.41 11.50 -23.60
N LYS A 61 1.52 10.48 -24.48
CA LYS A 61 2.48 9.38 -24.32
C LYS A 61 3.92 9.77 -24.64
N LYS A 62 4.09 10.76 -25.51
CA LYS A 62 5.39 11.22 -26.01
C LYS A 62 5.39 12.74 -26.09
N LEU A 63 6.59 13.32 -26.01
CA LEU A 63 6.76 14.75 -26.16
C LEU A 63 6.32 15.14 -27.59
N PRO A 64 5.42 16.13 -27.75
CA PRO A 64 5.10 16.66 -29.07
C PRO A 64 6.37 17.14 -29.78
N ARG A 65 6.47 16.88 -31.09
CA ARG A 65 7.70 17.17 -31.87
C ARG A 65 8.00 18.66 -31.89
N GLU A 66 6.97 19.48 -31.83
CA GLU A 66 7.01 20.95 -31.78
C GLU A 66 7.73 21.46 -30.52
N LEU A 67 7.75 20.64 -29.46
CA LEU A 67 8.41 20.96 -28.19
C LEU A 67 9.80 20.30 -28.06
N ALA A 68 10.28 19.56 -29.07
CA ALA A 68 11.55 18.84 -28.97
C ALA A 68 12.76 19.75 -28.69
N SER A 69 12.77 20.96 -29.28
CA SER A 69 13.81 21.99 -29.13
C SER A 69 13.49 23.04 -28.05
N ALA A 70 12.35 22.91 -27.35
CA ALA A 70 11.95 23.88 -26.34
C ALA A 70 12.90 23.86 -25.12
N PRO A 71 13.10 25.00 -24.43
CA PRO A 71 13.92 25.05 -23.22
C PRO A 71 13.42 24.08 -22.15
N LYS A 72 14.33 23.26 -21.61
CA LYS A 72 14.03 22.19 -20.64
C LYS A 72 14.73 22.46 -19.32
N ALA A 73 14.01 22.31 -18.22
CA ALA A 73 14.58 22.26 -16.88
C ALA A 73 14.47 20.85 -16.30
N HIS A 74 15.54 20.40 -15.64
CA HIS A 74 15.50 19.22 -14.78
C HIS A 74 15.27 19.68 -13.35
N LYS A 75 14.15 19.27 -12.74
CA LYS A 75 13.79 19.67 -11.37
C LYS A 75 13.57 18.45 -10.51
N GLN A 76 14.31 18.35 -9.41
CA GLN A 76 13.91 17.51 -8.30
C GLN A 76 12.91 18.31 -7.46
N PHE A 77 11.66 17.84 -7.41
CA PHE A 77 10.64 18.48 -6.59
C PHE A 77 10.94 18.28 -5.09
N LYS A 78 10.54 19.25 -4.27
CA LYS A 78 10.65 19.12 -2.81
C LYS A 78 9.58 18.13 -2.33
N SER A 79 9.97 17.03 -1.69
CA SER A 79 9.04 16.05 -1.14
C SER A 79 8.24 16.63 0.03
N TRP A 80 7.00 16.18 0.18
CA TRP A 80 5.97 16.65 1.11
C TRP A 80 5.62 18.13 1.00
N SER A 81 5.62 18.64 -0.24
CA SER A 81 5.30 20.05 -0.49
C SER A 81 3.80 20.31 -0.53
N GLY A 82 3.37 21.43 0.05
CA GLY A 82 2.00 21.94 -0.09
C GLY A 82 1.80 22.73 -1.39
N ALA A 83 0.55 23.16 -1.64
CA ALA A 83 0.19 23.87 -2.87
C ALA A 83 0.99 25.17 -3.10
N LYS A 84 1.39 25.87 -2.03
CA LYS A 84 2.19 27.11 -2.08
C LYS A 84 3.51 26.93 -2.84
N TYR A 85 4.22 25.82 -2.58
CA TYR A 85 5.47 25.50 -3.27
C TYR A 85 5.31 25.42 -4.79
N TYR A 86 4.24 24.77 -5.26
CA TYR A 86 3.98 24.63 -6.69
C TYR A 86 3.52 25.96 -7.32
N LYS A 87 2.69 26.71 -6.60
CA LYS A 87 2.19 28.01 -7.08
C LYS A 87 3.29 29.07 -7.15
N GLU A 88 4.22 29.09 -6.20
CA GLU A 88 5.23 30.14 -6.11
C GLU A 88 6.55 29.75 -6.74
N GLU A 89 7.08 28.54 -6.48
CA GLU A 89 8.40 28.14 -7.00
C GLU A 89 8.31 27.47 -8.37
N ILE A 90 7.36 26.55 -8.56
CA ILE A 90 7.30 25.77 -9.82
C ILE A 90 6.67 26.58 -10.94
N THR A 91 5.72 27.45 -10.63
CA THR A 91 5.07 28.30 -11.65
C THR A 91 6.06 29.30 -12.26
N GLN A 92 6.99 29.85 -11.48
CA GLN A 92 8.06 30.72 -12.00
C GLN A 92 8.97 30.00 -13.01
N LEU A 93 9.19 28.69 -12.82
CA LEU A 93 9.96 27.89 -13.79
C LEU A 93 9.23 27.76 -15.14
N TRP A 94 7.89 27.78 -15.15
CA TRP A 94 7.09 27.73 -16.38
C TRP A 94 7.14 29.01 -17.21
N ASP A 95 7.67 30.09 -16.66
CA ASP A 95 7.90 31.33 -17.41
C ASP A 95 9.23 31.29 -18.18
N GLN A 96 10.21 30.54 -17.67
CA GLN A 96 11.53 30.40 -18.28
C GLN A 96 11.68 29.14 -19.13
N TYR A 97 11.02 28.05 -18.74
CA TYR A 97 11.14 26.75 -19.38
C TYR A 97 9.79 26.29 -19.88
N LYS A 98 9.76 25.76 -21.12
CA LYS A 98 8.54 25.18 -21.71
C LYS A 98 8.36 23.72 -21.29
N ILE A 99 9.43 23.06 -20.83
CA ILE A 99 9.41 21.67 -20.36
C ILE A 99 10.09 21.59 -18.99
N ILE A 100 9.40 21.04 -18.01
CA ILE A 100 9.99 20.66 -16.72
C ILE A 100 9.98 19.14 -16.64
N ARG A 101 11.17 18.54 -16.60
CA ARG A 101 11.35 17.12 -16.36
C ARG A 101 11.59 16.90 -14.86
N ALA A 102 10.71 16.13 -14.23
CA ALA A 102 10.90 15.67 -12.86
C ALA A 102 12.12 14.74 -12.81
N SER A 103 13.16 15.14 -12.07
CA SER A 103 14.40 14.33 -11.93
C SER A 103 14.18 13.12 -11.04
N LYS A 104 13.23 13.20 -10.11
CA LYS A 104 12.73 12.08 -9.32
C LYS A 104 11.22 12.15 -9.25
N SER A 105 10.61 10.97 -9.25
CA SER A 105 9.17 10.80 -9.26
C SER A 105 8.60 10.53 -7.86
N ASP A 106 9.46 10.23 -6.89
CA ASP A 106 9.18 9.88 -5.48
C ASP A 106 8.85 11.07 -4.57
N SER A 107 9.08 12.30 -5.04
CA SER A 107 8.91 13.51 -4.25
C SER A 107 7.43 13.65 -3.94
N ARG A 108 6.96 13.68 -2.69
CA ARG A 108 5.54 13.54 -2.29
C ARG A 108 4.78 14.88 -2.24
N LEU A 109 3.48 14.88 -2.50
CA LEU A 109 2.61 16.03 -2.20
C LEU A 109 2.20 15.93 -0.72
N ALA A 110 1.93 17.05 -0.05
CA ALA A 110 1.33 17.03 1.28
C ALA A 110 0.04 16.18 1.28
N ASN A 111 -0.27 15.48 2.38
CA ASN A 111 -1.45 14.62 2.42
C ASN A 111 -2.71 15.42 2.71
N ASN A 112 -2.60 16.35 3.66
CA ASN A 112 -3.69 17.20 4.12
C ASN A 112 -3.55 18.65 3.64
N ASP A 113 -4.60 19.45 3.89
CA ASP A 113 -4.64 20.90 3.65
C ASP A 113 -4.28 21.34 2.21
N LEU A 114 -4.64 20.52 1.23
CA LEU A 114 -4.56 20.88 -0.18
C LEU A 114 -5.91 21.45 -0.67
N PRO A 115 -5.89 22.34 -1.68
CA PRO A 115 -7.10 22.80 -2.33
C PRO A 115 -8.00 21.65 -2.80
N SER A 116 -9.32 21.83 -2.67
CA SER A 116 -10.33 20.80 -2.94
C SER A 116 -10.25 20.24 -4.37
N TYR A 117 -9.94 21.06 -5.37
CA TYR A 117 -9.78 20.60 -6.75
C TYR A 117 -8.59 19.63 -6.91
N ILE A 118 -7.49 19.85 -6.17
CA ILE A 118 -6.34 18.94 -6.17
C ILE A 118 -6.73 17.62 -5.52
N GLN A 119 -7.42 17.68 -4.37
CA GLN A 119 -7.85 16.47 -3.68
C GLN A 119 -8.83 15.65 -4.52
N LYS A 120 -9.81 16.29 -5.18
CA LYS A 120 -10.74 15.64 -6.12
C LYS A 120 -10.00 14.94 -7.27
N LEU A 121 -9.01 15.61 -7.88
CA LEU A 121 -8.18 14.99 -8.91
C LEU A 121 -7.41 13.79 -8.34
N ARG A 122 -6.86 13.89 -7.12
CA ARG A 122 -6.18 12.76 -6.48
C ARG A 122 -7.10 11.58 -6.24
N CYS A 123 -8.34 11.83 -5.83
CA CYS A 123 -9.35 10.80 -5.65
C CYS A 123 -9.66 10.10 -6.98
N ARG A 124 -9.92 10.88 -8.03
CA ARG A 124 -10.19 10.36 -9.38
C ARG A 124 -9.01 9.57 -9.91
N VAL A 125 -7.78 10.08 -9.77
CA VAL A 125 -6.59 9.35 -10.18
C VAL A 125 -6.53 8.03 -9.42
N HIS A 126 -6.45 8.08 -8.09
CA HIS A 126 -6.09 6.93 -7.27
C HIS A 126 -7.14 5.82 -7.24
N TYR A 127 -8.44 6.16 -7.21
CA TYR A 127 -9.52 5.17 -7.05
C TYR A 127 -10.32 4.90 -8.32
N HIS A 128 -10.08 5.66 -9.40
CA HIS A 128 -10.83 5.48 -10.66
C HIS A 128 -9.92 5.33 -11.88
N ALA A 129 -8.95 6.21 -12.10
CA ALA A 129 -8.11 6.18 -13.30
C ALA A 129 -6.97 5.15 -13.22
N LEU A 130 -6.48 4.86 -12.01
CA LEU A 130 -5.48 3.82 -11.78
C LEU A 130 -6.12 2.44 -11.80
N ARG A 131 -6.11 1.83 -12.98
CA ARG A 131 -6.54 0.45 -13.21
C ARG A 131 -5.35 -0.40 -13.65
N PHE A 132 -5.25 -1.63 -13.14
CA PHE A 132 -4.17 -2.51 -13.57
C PHE A 132 -4.27 -2.82 -15.07
N ALA A 133 -3.14 -3.19 -15.67
CA ALA A 133 -3.10 -3.61 -17.05
C ALA A 133 -4.07 -4.79 -17.28
N PRO A 134 -4.71 -4.90 -18.46
CA PRO A 134 -5.74 -5.91 -18.70
C PRO A 134 -5.36 -7.35 -18.34
N PRO A 135 -4.12 -7.84 -18.57
CA PRO A 135 -3.72 -9.19 -18.15
C PRO A 135 -3.76 -9.39 -16.62
N ILE A 136 -3.31 -8.40 -15.85
CA ILE A 136 -3.31 -8.44 -14.38
C ILE A 136 -4.75 -8.39 -13.86
N GLU A 137 -5.58 -7.51 -14.40
CA GLU A 137 -7.02 -7.43 -14.06
C GLU A 137 -7.74 -8.75 -14.33
N ALA A 138 -7.51 -9.35 -15.50
CA ALA A 138 -8.17 -10.58 -15.91
C ALA A 138 -7.81 -11.75 -15.00
N LEU A 139 -6.52 -11.97 -14.75
CA LEU A 139 -6.09 -13.04 -13.85
C LEU A 139 -6.51 -12.75 -12.41
N GLY A 140 -6.30 -11.53 -11.91
CA GLY A 140 -6.70 -11.14 -10.55
C GLY A 140 -8.18 -11.39 -10.26
N LYS A 141 -9.07 -11.07 -11.22
CA LYS A 141 -10.51 -11.39 -11.10
C LYS A 141 -10.77 -12.89 -11.07
N LYS A 142 -10.09 -13.66 -11.92
CA LYS A 142 -10.18 -15.13 -11.93
C LYS A 142 -9.75 -15.73 -10.59
N LEU A 143 -8.68 -15.21 -9.99
CA LEU A 143 -8.21 -15.63 -8.67
C LEU A 143 -9.25 -15.33 -7.58
N VAL A 144 -9.87 -14.15 -7.62
CA VAL A 144 -10.96 -13.77 -6.71
C VAL A 144 -12.15 -14.72 -6.86
N GLU A 145 -12.56 -15.03 -8.10
CA GLU A 145 -13.66 -15.95 -8.39
C GLU A 145 -13.40 -17.35 -7.82
N ARG A 146 -12.18 -17.89 -8.03
CA ARG A 146 -11.76 -19.19 -7.46
C ARG A 146 -11.68 -19.19 -5.94
N MET A 147 -11.23 -18.09 -5.33
CA MET A 147 -11.23 -17.98 -3.88
C MET A 147 -12.65 -17.99 -3.32
N ARG A 148 -13.56 -17.27 -3.98
CA ARG A 148 -14.95 -17.05 -3.56
C ARG A 148 -15.89 -18.21 -3.91
N SER A 149 -15.52 -19.12 -4.82
CA SER A 149 -16.36 -20.25 -5.23
C SER A 149 -16.75 -21.16 -4.06
N ASP A 150 -15.89 -21.25 -3.05
CA ASP A 150 -16.07 -22.13 -1.89
C ASP A 150 -16.40 -21.32 -0.61
N GLY A 151 -16.96 -20.13 -0.79
CA GLY A 151 -17.43 -19.27 0.30
C GLY A 151 -16.55 -18.04 0.59
N PRO A 152 -16.83 -17.33 1.70
CA PRO A 152 -16.09 -16.13 2.06
C PRO A 152 -14.64 -16.46 2.45
N PHE A 153 -13.73 -15.53 2.18
CA PHE A 153 -12.31 -15.73 2.46
C PHE A 153 -11.64 -14.50 3.07
N ILE A 154 -10.54 -14.77 3.78
CA ILE A 154 -9.66 -13.76 4.35
C ILE A 154 -8.49 -13.57 3.39
N ALA A 155 -8.15 -12.32 3.07
CA ALA A 155 -6.84 -12.00 2.51
C ALA A 155 -5.91 -11.55 3.64
N LEU A 156 -4.88 -12.35 3.87
CA LEU A 156 -3.85 -12.13 4.89
C LEU A 156 -2.60 -11.58 4.20
N HIS A 157 -2.31 -10.30 4.42
CA HIS A 157 -1.06 -9.70 3.95
C HIS A 157 0.05 -9.95 4.97
N LEU A 158 0.74 -11.08 4.79
CA LEU A 158 1.75 -11.62 5.69
C LEU A 158 3.14 -11.05 5.34
N ARG A 159 3.50 -9.92 5.94
CA ARG A 159 4.76 -9.21 5.66
C ARG A 159 5.91 -9.75 6.52
N TYR A 160 6.13 -11.06 6.47
CA TYR A 160 7.20 -11.79 7.17
C TYR A 160 8.29 -12.22 6.18
N GLU A 161 8.71 -11.29 5.33
CA GLU A 161 9.69 -11.51 4.25
C GLU A 161 11.10 -11.10 4.72
N LYS A 162 12.14 -11.73 4.15
CA LYS A 162 13.56 -11.55 4.54
C LYS A 162 13.98 -10.08 4.53
N ASP A 163 13.60 -9.31 3.51
CA ASP A 163 13.94 -7.88 3.39
C ASP A 163 13.33 -7.05 4.53
N MET A 164 12.07 -7.33 4.88
CA MET A 164 11.37 -6.63 5.94
C MET A 164 11.97 -6.94 7.31
N LEU A 165 12.28 -8.22 7.58
CA LEU A 165 12.86 -8.62 8.86
C LEU A 165 14.28 -8.07 9.02
N ALA A 166 15.10 -8.12 7.97
CA ALA A 166 16.42 -7.49 7.95
C ALA A 166 16.33 -5.98 8.21
N PHE A 167 15.44 -5.26 7.49
CA PHE A 167 15.25 -3.81 7.64
C PHE A 167 14.77 -3.41 9.03
N SER A 168 13.79 -4.14 9.58
CA SER A 168 13.20 -3.83 10.89
C SER A 168 14.04 -4.33 12.07
N GLY A 169 15.03 -5.20 11.82
CA GLY A 169 15.84 -5.83 12.87
C GLY A 169 15.03 -6.77 13.76
N CYS A 170 13.92 -7.29 13.25
CA CYS A 170 13.03 -8.18 13.98
C CYS A 170 13.45 -9.63 13.78
N SER A 171 13.77 -10.30 14.88
CA SER A 171 14.37 -11.64 14.90
C SER A 171 13.66 -12.63 15.83
N TYR A 172 12.53 -12.23 16.41
CA TYR A 172 11.78 -13.11 17.32
C TYR A 172 11.28 -14.36 16.60
N GLY A 173 11.59 -15.52 17.16
CA GLY A 173 11.21 -16.84 16.62
C GLY A 173 12.12 -17.37 15.51
N LEU A 174 13.25 -16.71 15.23
CA LEU A 174 14.25 -17.17 14.27
C LEU A 174 15.43 -17.86 14.97
N LEU A 175 16.13 -18.72 14.22
CA LEU A 175 17.37 -19.36 14.65
C LEU A 175 18.55 -18.38 14.59
N ASP A 176 19.60 -18.63 15.36
CA ASP A 176 20.76 -17.74 15.45
C ASP A 176 21.40 -17.50 14.07
N GLU A 177 21.50 -18.53 13.23
CA GLU A 177 22.05 -18.42 11.87
C GLU A 177 21.18 -17.52 10.97
N GLU A 178 19.86 -17.55 11.15
CA GLU A 178 18.92 -16.69 10.43
C GLU A 178 19.05 -15.24 10.92
N VAL A 179 19.26 -15.02 12.22
CA VAL A 179 19.49 -13.69 12.79
C VAL A 179 20.79 -13.07 12.27
N GLU A 180 21.85 -13.87 12.15
CA GLU A 180 23.12 -13.45 11.56
C GLU A 180 22.96 -13.06 10.10
N GLU A 181 22.26 -13.87 9.29
CA GLU A 181 21.98 -13.56 7.89
C GLU A 181 21.22 -12.23 7.74
N LEU A 182 20.14 -12.03 8.49
CA LEU A 182 19.36 -10.80 8.45
C LEU A 182 20.18 -9.58 8.88
N THR A 183 21.09 -9.76 9.84
CA THR A 183 22.00 -8.71 10.30
C THR A 183 23.01 -8.35 9.21
N PHE A 184 23.62 -9.35 8.57
CA PHE A 184 24.53 -9.14 7.44
C PHE A 184 23.86 -8.37 6.29
N ILE A 185 22.64 -8.76 5.89
CA ILE A 185 21.85 -8.05 4.87
C ILE A 185 21.64 -6.58 5.27
N ARG A 186 21.26 -6.35 6.54
CA ARG A 186 21.03 -5.00 7.05
C ARG A 186 22.30 -4.15 6.99
N GLU A 187 23.44 -4.69 7.38
CA GLU A 187 24.74 -4.00 7.35
C GLU A 187 25.17 -3.67 5.92
N MET A 188 25.10 -4.66 5.04
CA MET A 188 25.54 -4.54 3.63
C MET A 188 24.65 -3.62 2.78
N THR A 189 23.44 -3.28 3.22
CA THR A 189 22.51 -2.44 2.44
C THR A 189 22.79 -0.94 2.63
N PRO A 190 23.48 -0.23 1.70
CA PRO A 190 24.11 1.06 2.04
C PRO A 190 23.12 2.20 2.33
N HIS A 191 21.91 2.12 1.79
CA HIS A 191 20.90 3.16 1.92
C HIS A 191 20.03 3.06 3.19
N TRP A 192 20.15 1.97 3.95
CA TRP A 192 19.50 1.84 5.27
C TRP A 192 20.34 2.52 6.34
N LYS A 193 19.80 3.58 6.96
CA LYS A 193 20.56 4.44 7.88
C LYS A 193 20.76 3.84 9.26
N VAL A 194 19.81 3.04 9.74
CA VAL A 194 19.84 2.44 11.07
C VAL A 194 20.30 0.99 10.92
N LYS A 195 21.45 0.67 11.51
CA LYS A 195 22.10 -0.65 11.41
C LYS A 195 22.03 -1.42 12.72
N LEU A 196 22.29 -0.74 13.82
CA LEU A 196 22.18 -1.31 15.16
C LEU A 196 20.74 -1.18 15.65
N ILE A 197 20.05 -2.31 15.82
CA ILE A 197 18.64 -2.37 16.20
C ILE A 197 18.47 -3.41 17.31
N ASN A 198 17.80 -3.02 18.41
CA ASN A 198 17.38 -3.96 19.43
C ASN A 198 16.03 -4.61 19.02
N SER A 199 16.09 -5.86 18.59
CA SER A 199 14.93 -6.65 18.14
C SER A 199 13.81 -6.72 19.18
N THR A 200 14.15 -6.99 20.44
CA THR A 200 13.20 -7.08 21.56
C THR A 200 12.46 -5.76 21.76
N GLU A 201 13.18 -4.63 21.74
CA GLU A 201 12.58 -3.31 21.88
C GLU A 201 11.64 -2.97 20.71
N GLN A 202 12.01 -3.33 19.47
CA GLN A 202 11.15 -3.15 18.30
C GLN A 202 9.86 -3.98 18.44
N ARG A 203 9.97 -5.23 18.89
CA ARG A 203 8.81 -6.11 19.13
C ARG A 203 7.88 -5.51 20.18
N LEU A 204 8.41 -5.14 21.35
CA LEU A 204 7.63 -4.53 22.44
C LEU A 204 6.94 -3.22 22.06
N LYS A 205 7.52 -2.45 21.12
CA LYS A 205 6.89 -1.23 20.58
C LYS A 205 5.85 -1.51 19.48
N GLY A 206 5.69 -2.76 19.05
CA GLY A 206 4.80 -3.16 17.95
C GLY A 206 5.31 -2.75 16.57
N PHE A 207 6.64 -2.59 16.44
CA PHE A 207 7.30 -2.24 15.19
C PHE A 207 7.73 -3.44 14.35
N CYS A 208 7.60 -4.66 14.89
CA CYS A 208 7.81 -5.90 14.13
C CYS A 208 6.53 -6.39 13.42
N PRO A 209 6.66 -7.12 12.30
CA PRO A 209 5.57 -7.94 11.78
C PRO A 209 5.19 -9.01 12.81
N LEU A 210 3.92 -9.43 12.82
CA LEU A 210 3.55 -10.65 13.54
C LEU A 210 4.16 -11.86 12.84
N THR A 211 4.66 -12.83 13.62
CA THR A 211 5.12 -14.12 13.09
C THR A 211 3.93 -14.93 12.56
N PRO A 212 4.12 -15.90 11.64
CA PRO A 212 3.01 -16.73 11.18
C PRO A 212 2.33 -17.50 12.33
N LYS A 213 3.10 -17.94 13.35
CA LYS A 213 2.56 -18.53 14.59
C LYS A 213 1.62 -17.57 15.32
N GLU A 214 2.08 -16.35 15.60
CA GLU A 214 1.29 -15.30 16.26
C GLU A 214 0.03 -14.94 15.46
N VAL A 215 0.12 -14.94 14.12
CA VAL A 215 -1.02 -14.72 13.23
C VAL A 215 -2.06 -15.82 13.39
N GLY A 216 -1.65 -17.09 13.43
CA GLY A 216 -2.57 -18.21 13.61
C GLY A 216 -3.34 -18.10 14.94
N ILE A 217 -2.64 -17.79 16.03
CA ILE A 217 -3.24 -17.57 17.35
C ILE A 217 -4.21 -16.37 17.31
N PHE A 218 -3.79 -15.26 16.69
CA PHE A 218 -4.61 -14.06 16.56
C PHE A 218 -5.91 -14.31 15.78
N LEU A 219 -5.87 -15.06 14.69
CA LEU A 219 -7.05 -15.36 13.88
C LEU A 219 -8.06 -16.24 14.63
N LEU A 220 -7.59 -17.26 15.36
CA LEU A 220 -8.45 -18.09 16.22
C LEU A 220 -9.10 -17.24 17.33
N ALA A 221 -8.32 -16.34 17.95
CA ALA A 221 -8.81 -15.45 19.00
C ALA A 221 -9.84 -14.40 18.51
N LEU A 222 -9.83 -14.08 17.21
CA LEU A 222 -10.90 -13.30 16.57
C LEU A 222 -12.17 -14.11 16.26
N GLY A 223 -12.15 -15.43 16.50
CA GLY A 223 -13.26 -16.35 16.27
C GLY A 223 -13.32 -16.95 14.86
N TYR A 224 -12.26 -16.85 14.06
CA TYR A 224 -12.23 -17.52 12.76
C TYR A 224 -11.95 -19.03 12.96
N PRO A 225 -12.81 -19.93 12.45
CA PRO A 225 -12.59 -21.37 12.61
C PRO A 225 -11.41 -21.84 11.74
N SER A 226 -10.78 -22.96 12.11
CA SER A 226 -9.68 -23.57 11.34
C SER A 226 -10.02 -23.87 9.88
N SER A 227 -11.30 -24.08 9.56
CA SER A 227 -11.77 -24.29 8.18
C SER A 227 -11.78 -23.01 7.31
N SER A 228 -11.51 -21.84 7.89
CA SER A 228 -11.49 -20.56 7.16
C SER A 228 -10.53 -20.61 5.97
N ARG A 229 -10.99 -20.14 4.81
CA ARG A 229 -10.15 -19.98 3.61
C ARG A 229 -9.34 -18.71 3.73
N ILE A 230 -8.02 -18.83 3.61
CA ILE A 230 -7.11 -17.71 3.78
C ILE A 230 -6.20 -17.62 2.56
N TYR A 231 -6.31 -16.53 1.82
CA TYR A 231 -5.38 -16.15 0.77
C TYR A 231 -4.17 -15.42 1.37
N ILE A 232 -2.96 -15.94 1.16
CA ILE A 232 -1.70 -15.34 1.57
C ILE A 232 -1.23 -14.36 0.49
N ALA A 233 -1.37 -13.07 0.77
CA ALA A 233 -0.83 -11.98 -0.05
C ALA A 233 0.58 -11.62 0.45
N ALA A 234 1.59 -12.35 -0.01
CA ALA A 234 2.99 -12.15 0.38
C ALA A 234 3.95 -12.63 -0.72
N GLY A 235 5.20 -12.18 -0.64
CA GLY A 235 6.33 -12.90 -1.24
C GLY A 235 6.76 -14.09 -0.39
N GLU A 236 8.02 -14.48 -0.52
CA GLU A 236 8.59 -15.61 0.21
C GLU A 236 8.65 -15.34 1.71
N ILE A 237 7.96 -16.19 2.49
CA ILE A 237 7.97 -16.11 3.95
C ILE A 237 9.29 -16.65 4.47
N TYR A 238 9.98 -15.84 5.28
CA TYR A 238 11.29 -16.17 5.83
C TYR A 238 11.18 -16.99 7.12
N GLY A 239 12.22 -17.78 7.40
CA GLY A 239 12.32 -18.61 8.60
C GLY A 239 11.98 -20.07 8.32
N ASN A 240 12.89 -20.98 8.67
CA ASN A 240 12.70 -22.42 8.49
C ASN A 240 11.53 -22.92 9.36
N GLY A 241 10.54 -23.56 8.74
CA GLY A 241 9.34 -24.03 9.44
C GLY A 241 8.44 -22.92 9.98
N SER A 242 8.69 -21.65 9.63
CA SER A 242 7.91 -20.50 10.14
C SER A 242 6.40 -20.62 9.85
N MET A 243 6.04 -21.21 8.72
CA MET A 243 4.65 -21.41 8.29
C MET A 243 3.95 -22.61 8.93
N THR A 244 4.69 -23.55 9.54
CA THR A 244 4.17 -24.84 10.02
C THR A 244 3.00 -24.67 11.00
N GLU A 245 3.14 -23.80 12.00
CA GLU A 245 2.09 -23.53 12.99
C GLU A 245 0.85 -22.87 12.37
N LEU A 246 1.05 -21.97 11.40
CA LEU A 246 -0.07 -21.32 10.71
C LEU A 246 -0.85 -22.32 9.86
N GLN A 247 -0.14 -23.18 9.12
CA GLN A 247 -0.71 -24.26 8.32
C GLN A 247 -1.44 -25.31 9.16
N ALA A 248 -0.88 -25.68 10.32
CA ALA A 248 -1.52 -26.62 11.23
C ALA A 248 -2.86 -26.07 11.78
N ARG A 249 -2.94 -24.76 12.05
CA ARG A 249 -4.16 -24.11 12.57
C ARG A 249 -5.19 -23.83 11.48
N PHE A 250 -4.73 -23.55 10.26
CA PHE A 250 -5.57 -23.26 9.10
C PHE A 250 -5.09 -24.10 7.91
N PRO A 251 -5.65 -25.30 7.69
CA PRO A 251 -5.26 -26.13 6.54
C PRO A 251 -5.63 -25.53 5.18
N ASN A 252 -6.60 -24.61 5.12
CA ASN A 252 -7.08 -23.98 3.88
C ASN A 252 -6.31 -22.68 3.55
N LEU A 253 -4.99 -22.70 3.69
CA LEU A 253 -4.12 -21.60 3.24
C LEU A 253 -3.83 -21.74 1.75
N LEU A 254 -4.11 -20.67 1.02
CA LEU A 254 -3.98 -20.60 -0.42
C LEU A 254 -3.07 -19.43 -0.78
N SER A 255 -2.32 -19.56 -1.86
CA SER A 255 -1.54 -18.48 -2.46
C SER A 255 -1.83 -18.44 -3.96
N LYS A 256 -1.46 -17.35 -4.65
CA LYS A 256 -1.60 -17.24 -6.11
C LYS A 256 -1.02 -18.44 -6.85
N GLU A 257 0.11 -18.98 -6.38
CA GLU A 257 0.78 -20.16 -6.94
C GLU A 257 -0.05 -21.45 -6.81
N LEU A 258 -0.89 -21.55 -5.79
CA LEU A 258 -1.77 -22.71 -5.57
C LEU A 258 -3.12 -22.58 -6.30
N ILE A 259 -3.61 -21.36 -6.50
CA ILE A 259 -4.94 -21.12 -7.10
C ILE A 259 -4.89 -20.79 -8.60
N ALA A 260 -3.72 -20.47 -9.14
CA ALA A 260 -3.49 -20.28 -10.56
C ALA A 260 -2.84 -21.51 -11.18
N THR A 261 -3.07 -21.75 -12.47
CA THR A 261 -2.27 -22.74 -13.19
C THR A 261 -0.87 -22.17 -13.45
N PRO A 262 0.17 -23.03 -13.61
CA PRO A 262 1.50 -22.57 -13.98
C PRO A 262 1.51 -21.72 -15.27
N ASP A 263 0.71 -22.08 -16.26
CA ASP A 263 0.58 -21.35 -17.53
C ASP A 263 -0.06 -19.97 -17.36
N GLU A 264 -1.00 -19.83 -16.44
CA GLU A 264 -1.62 -18.54 -16.12
C GLU A 264 -0.64 -17.59 -15.43
N LEU A 265 0.26 -18.12 -14.58
CA LEU A 265 1.26 -17.32 -13.87
C LEU A 265 2.53 -17.06 -14.68
N ALA A 266 2.87 -17.93 -15.64
CA ALA A 266 4.10 -17.83 -16.42
C ALA A 266 4.36 -16.44 -17.03
N PRO A 267 3.36 -15.69 -17.55
CA PRO A 267 3.58 -14.33 -18.07
C PRO A 267 4.01 -13.31 -17.01
N PHE A 268 3.72 -13.58 -15.74
CA PHE A 268 4.01 -12.70 -14.60
C PHE A 268 5.30 -13.12 -13.87
N SER A 269 5.79 -14.33 -14.11
CA SER A 269 7.02 -14.88 -13.54
C SER A 269 8.23 -14.00 -13.89
N GLY A 270 8.82 -13.37 -12.88
CA GLY A 270 9.92 -12.39 -13.04
C GLY A 270 9.50 -10.92 -12.93
N TYR A 271 8.19 -10.64 -12.94
CA TYR A 271 7.64 -9.29 -12.75
C TYR A 271 6.97 -9.16 -11.38
N ALA A 272 7.79 -8.97 -10.33
CA ALA A 272 7.30 -8.86 -8.95
C ALA A 272 6.20 -7.79 -8.79
N SER A 273 6.27 -6.69 -9.56
CA SER A 273 5.27 -5.61 -9.59
C SER A 273 3.89 -6.06 -10.07
N GLN A 274 3.85 -6.96 -11.05
CA GLN A 274 2.60 -7.49 -11.58
C GLN A 274 2.01 -8.55 -10.63
N LEU A 275 2.85 -9.40 -10.04
CA LEU A 275 2.44 -10.37 -9.01
C LEU A 275 1.84 -9.67 -7.79
N ALA A 276 2.45 -8.57 -7.33
CA ALA A 276 1.87 -7.74 -6.28
C ALA A 276 0.54 -7.08 -6.70
N GLY A 277 0.35 -6.82 -8.00
CA GLY A 277 -0.92 -6.38 -8.56
C GLY A 277 -2.03 -7.43 -8.40
N LEU A 278 -1.72 -8.71 -8.63
CA LEU A 278 -2.66 -9.82 -8.36
C LEU A 278 -3.01 -9.89 -6.87
N ASP A 279 -2.01 -9.87 -6.00
CA ASP A 279 -2.21 -9.88 -4.54
C ASP A 279 -3.04 -8.68 -4.07
N TYR A 280 -2.87 -7.52 -4.69
CA TYR A 280 -3.65 -6.32 -4.39
C TYR A 280 -5.12 -6.50 -4.76
N ILE A 281 -5.42 -7.00 -5.97
CA ILE A 281 -6.80 -7.23 -6.43
C ILE A 281 -7.50 -8.21 -5.47
N VAL A 282 -6.87 -9.35 -5.18
CA VAL A 282 -7.44 -10.36 -4.27
C VAL A 282 -7.66 -9.79 -2.87
N SER A 283 -6.73 -8.97 -2.37
CA SER A 283 -6.84 -8.32 -1.06
C SER A 283 -7.93 -7.25 -0.98
N VAL A 284 -8.16 -6.49 -2.06
CA VAL A 284 -9.23 -5.50 -2.11
C VAL A 284 -10.60 -6.18 -2.18
N GLU A 285 -10.70 -7.31 -2.89
CA GLU A 285 -11.95 -8.04 -3.13
C GLU A 285 -12.34 -9.06 -2.05
N SER A 286 -11.44 -9.39 -1.12
CA SER A 286 -11.74 -10.33 -0.03
C SER A 286 -12.82 -9.82 0.93
N ASP A 287 -13.48 -10.74 1.64
CA ASP A 287 -14.48 -10.41 2.66
C ASP A 287 -13.83 -9.74 3.88
N VAL A 288 -12.64 -10.21 4.25
CA VAL A 288 -11.83 -9.65 5.33
C VAL A 288 -10.40 -9.46 4.84
N PHE A 289 -9.83 -8.28 5.11
CA PHE A 289 -8.41 -8.03 4.90
C PHE A 289 -7.69 -7.84 6.24
N ILE A 290 -6.53 -8.49 6.41
CA ILE A 290 -5.72 -8.42 7.62
C ILE A 290 -4.25 -8.24 7.24
N PRO A 291 -3.65 -7.07 7.48
CA PRO A 291 -2.21 -6.87 7.30
C PRO A 291 -1.44 -7.14 8.59
N THR A 292 -0.41 -7.98 8.54
CA THR A 292 0.44 -8.30 9.70
C THR A 292 1.49 -7.22 9.98
N TYR A 293 1.65 -6.27 9.04
CA TYR A 293 2.53 -5.11 9.15
C TYR A 293 1.94 -3.91 8.39
N SER A 294 2.11 -2.71 8.93
CA SER A 294 1.72 -1.46 8.25
C SER A 294 2.73 -1.07 7.15
N GLY A 295 2.71 -1.80 6.03
CA GLY A 295 3.46 -1.50 4.83
C GLY A 295 2.71 -0.61 3.83
N ASN A 296 3.34 -0.30 2.70
CA ASN A 296 2.72 0.50 1.64
C ASN A 296 1.52 -0.21 0.99
N MET A 297 1.63 -1.52 0.74
CA MET A 297 0.58 -2.33 0.13
C MET A 297 -0.62 -2.37 1.06
N ALA A 298 -0.38 -2.72 2.32
CA ALA A 298 -1.39 -2.74 3.38
C ALA A 298 -2.16 -1.43 3.43
N ARG A 299 -1.45 -0.29 3.45
CA ARG A 299 -2.06 1.05 3.43
C ARG A 299 -2.89 1.32 2.17
N ALA A 300 -2.38 0.97 1.00
CA ALA A 300 -3.10 1.17 -0.26
C ALA A 300 -4.37 0.31 -0.35
N VAL A 301 -4.31 -0.96 0.08
CA VAL A 301 -5.48 -1.85 0.18
C VAL A 301 -6.46 -1.32 1.22
N GLU A 302 -5.99 -0.92 2.41
CA GLU A 302 -6.81 -0.31 3.46
C GLU A 302 -7.62 0.88 2.94
N GLY A 303 -6.97 1.81 2.24
CA GLY A 303 -7.65 2.98 1.70
C GLY A 303 -8.61 2.66 0.57
N HIS A 304 -8.28 1.71 -0.30
CA HIS A 304 -9.17 1.28 -1.38
C HIS A 304 -10.40 0.55 -0.83
N ARG A 305 -10.23 -0.35 0.14
CA ARG A 305 -11.33 -0.99 0.86
C ARG A 305 -12.22 0.02 1.60
N ARG A 306 -11.63 1.08 2.16
CA ARG A 306 -12.38 2.23 2.72
C ARG A 306 -13.18 2.97 1.66
N PHE A 307 -12.56 3.21 0.49
CA PHE A 307 -13.21 3.88 -0.63
C PHE A 307 -14.42 3.09 -1.17
N LEU A 308 -14.28 1.77 -1.28
CA LEU A 308 -15.33 0.83 -1.73
C LEU A 308 -16.37 0.51 -0.64
N GLY A 309 -16.79 1.51 0.13
CA GLY A 309 -17.86 1.37 1.12
C GLY A 309 -17.43 0.75 2.44
N HIS A 310 -16.19 0.97 2.89
CA HIS A 310 -15.69 0.51 4.18
C HIS A 310 -15.71 -1.02 4.36
N ARG A 311 -15.21 -1.75 3.36
CA ARG A 311 -15.04 -3.20 3.46
C ARG A 311 -14.21 -3.57 4.69
N LYS A 312 -14.54 -4.70 5.33
CA LYS A 312 -13.99 -5.09 6.64
C LYS A 312 -12.48 -5.27 6.55
N THR A 313 -11.74 -4.51 7.36
CA THR A 313 -10.27 -4.58 7.42
C THR A 313 -9.83 -4.55 8.87
N ILE A 314 -9.34 -5.68 9.39
CA ILE A 314 -8.91 -5.79 10.79
C ILE A 314 -7.44 -5.42 10.88
N ILE A 315 -7.12 -4.33 11.56
CA ILE A 315 -5.74 -3.84 11.73
C ILE A 315 -5.21 -4.31 13.09
N PRO A 316 -4.26 -5.25 13.13
CA PRO A 316 -3.70 -5.75 14.38
C PRO A 316 -3.09 -4.64 15.22
N ASP A 317 -3.42 -4.58 16.51
CA ASP A 317 -2.72 -3.74 17.49
C ASP A 317 -1.49 -4.49 18.02
N ARG A 318 -0.47 -4.58 17.16
CA ARG A 318 0.71 -5.41 17.37
C ARG A 318 1.40 -5.17 18.71
N ARG A 319 1.48 -3.92 19.16
CA ARG A 319 2.08 -3.58 20.45
C ARG A 319 1.37 -4.27 21.62
N ARG A 320 0.04 -4.24 21.63
CA ARG A 320 -0.76 -4.87 22.68
C ARG A 320 -0.84 -6.39 22.50
N LEU A 321 -0.91 -6.87 21.25
CA LEU A 321 -0.87 -8.31 20.95
C LEU A 321 0.40 -8.96 21.44
N VAL A 322 1.56 -8.32 21.24
CA VAL A 322 2.86 -8.78 21.75
C VAL A 322 2.81 -9.04 23.26
N SER A 323 2.29 -8.08 24.05
CA SER A 323 2.12 -8.25 25.49
C SER A 323 1.18 -9.43 25.82
N LEU A 324 0.08 -9.57 25.07
CA LEU A 324 -0.87 -10.64 25.31
C LEU A 324 -0.33 -12.02 24.92
N PHE A 325 0.52 -12.13 23.91
CA PHE A 325 1.20 -13.39 23.59
C PHE A 325 2.15 -13.79 24.71
N ASP A 326 2.90 -12.82 25.25
CA ASP A 326 3.81 -13.09 26.37
C ASP A 326 3.00 -13.51 27.63
N GLU A 327 1.84 -12.91 27.90
CA GLU A 327 0.92 -13.34 28.97
C GLU A 327 0.33 -14.74 28.70
N LEU A 328 0.03 -15.06 27.44
CA LEU A 328 -0.44 -16.39 27.03
C LEU A 328 0.60 -17.47 27.30
N ASP A 329 1.86 -17.19 26.98
CA ASP A 329 2.98 -18.09 27.27
C ASP A 329 3.22 -18.28 28.78
N LEU A 330 2.83 -17.29 29.61
CA LEU A 330 2.89 -17.34 31.07
C LEU A 330 1.63 -17.94 31.72
N GLY A 331 0.67 -18.44 30.94
CA GLY A 331 -0.49 -19.19 31.44
C GLY A 331 -1.83 -18.47 31.42
N LEU A 332 -1.97 -17.35 30.69
CA LEU A 332 -3.30 -16.77 30.40
C LEU A 332 -4.18 -17.82 29.70
N THR A 333 -5.47 -17.92 30.05
CA THR A 333 -6.36 -18.87 29.39
C THR A 333 -6.70 -18.43 27.96
N GLN A 334 -7.02 -19.39 27.09
CA GLN A 334 -7.38 -19.11 25.69
C GLN A 334 -8.65 -18.28 25.58
N GLU A 335 -9.61 -18.49 26.49
CA GLU A 335 -10.88 -17.77 26.55
C GLU A 335 -10.65 -16.29 26.88
N GLU A 336 -9.83 -16.01 27.91
CA GLU A 336 -9.50 -14.65 28.33
C GLU A 336 -8.65 -13.94 27.26
N PHE A 337 -7.69 -14.64 26.65
CA PHE A 337 -6.92 -14.12 25.52
C PHE A 337 -7.84 -13.72 24.36
N SER A 338 -8.76 -14.61 23.98
CA SER A 338 -9.71 -14.37 22.88
C SER A 338 -10.66 -13.21 23.15
N TYR A 339 -11.15 -13.09 24.39
CA TYR A 339 -11.96 -11.96 24.83
C TYR A 339 -11.19 -10.63 24.70
N ARG A 340 -9.96 -10.55 25.23
CA ARG A 340 -9.13 -9.35 25.16
C ARG A 340 -8.79 -8.96 23.72
N VAL A 341 -8.45 -9.94 22.88
CA VAL A 341 -8.18 -9.74 21.44
C VAL A 341 -9.42 -9.22 20.71
N SER A 342 -10.59 -9.76 20.99
CA SER A 342 -11.84 -9.32 20.39
C SER A 342 -12.18 -7.88 20.78
N GLU A 343 -12.12 -7.56 22.08
CA GLU A 343 -12.44 -6.23 22.59
C GLU A 343 -11.50 -5.14 22.06
N MET A 344 -10.19 -5.40 22.06
CA MET A 344 -9.20 -4.43 21.58
C MET A 344 -9.31 -4.16 20.06
N HIS A 345 -9.85 -5.09 19.27
CA HIS A 345 -10.01 -4.95 17.82
C HIS A 345 -11.43 -4.54 17.39
N ARG A 346 -12.39 -4.44 18.32
CA ARG A 346 -13.80 -4.07 18.03
C ARG A 346 -13.95 -2.79 17.20
N LYS A 347 -13.09 -1.78 17.43
CA LYS A 347 -13.09 -0.49 16.69
C LYS A 347 -11.99 -0.39 15.61
N ARG A 348 -11.28 -1.49 15.31
CA ARG A 348 -10.14 -1.53 14.37
C ARG A 348 -10.46 -2.31 13.09
N GLN A 349 -11.71 -2.22 12.62
CA GLN A 349 -12.24 -3.06 11.53
C GLN A 349 -12.51 -2.29 10.21
N GLY A 350 -11.80 -1.20 9.97
CA GLY A 350 -11.91 -0.45 8.70
C GLY A 350 -13.00 0.63 8.66
N ALA A 351 -13.66 0.89 9.79
CA ALA A 351 -14.71 1.90 9.91
C ALA A 351 -14.28 3.29 9.39
N PRO A 352 -15.22 4.09 8.83
CA PRO A 352 -14.95 5.45 8.39
C PRO A 352 -14.35 6.28 9.53
N ARG A 353 -13.24 6.95 9.24
CA ARG A 353 -12.62 7.94 10.13
C ARG A 353 -11.90 8.97 9.29
N LYS A 354 -11.74 10.19 9.81
CA LYS A 354 -10.92 11.20 9.13
C LYS A 354 -9.46 10.73 9.09
N ARG A 355 -8.78 11.08 8.00
CA ARG A 355 -7.33 10.94 7.90
C ARG A 355 -6.64 11.71 9.03
N LYS A 356 -5.60 11.12 9.61
CA LYS A 356 -4.83 11.76 10.68
C LYS A 356 -3.93 12.85 10.12
N GLY A 357 -3.91 13.98 10.81
CA GLY A 357 -2.96 15.06 10.58
C GLY A 357 -1.54 14.70 11.06
N PRO A 358 -0.64 15.69 11.11
CA PRO A 358 0.72 15.49 11.61
C PRO A 358 0.73 15.02 13.07
N LEU A 359 1.79 14.31 13.46
CA LEU A 359 1.97 13.93 14.87
C LEU A 359 2.11 15.18 15.75
N ALA A 360 1.49 15.14 16.93
CA ALA A 360 1.55 16.24 17.89
C ALA A 360 3.01 16.60 18.24
N GLY A 361 3.32 17.89 18.31
CA GLY A 361 4.66 18.40 18.61
C GLY A 361 5.62 18.49 17.40
N THR A 362 5.25 17.96 16.24
CA THR A 362 6.07 18.12 15.03
C THR A 362 5.94 19.52 14.42
N LYS A 363 7.07 20.10 13.99
CA LYS A 363 7.14 21.45 13.39
C LYS A 363 7.82 21.42 12.03
N GLY A 364 7.68 22.51 11.28
CA GLY A 364 8.35 22.69 10.00
C GLY A 364 8.01 21.59 8.99
N ARG A 365 9.02 21.03 8.33
CA ARG A 365 8.84 19.98 7.31
C ARG A 365 8.47 18.61 7.88
N GLU A 366 8.79 18.36 9.15
CA GLU A 366 8.55 17.07 9.79
C GLU A 366 7.05 16.79 9.98
N ARG A 367 6.24 17.85 10.11
CA ARG A 367 4.78 17.73 10.17
C ARG A 367 4.24 16.96 8.97
N PHE A 368 4.65 17.31 7.77
CA PHE A 368 4.10 16.71 6.55
C PHE A 368 4.55 15.25 6.35
N ARG A 369 5.71 14.88 6.91
CA ARG A 369 6.23 13.51 6.89
C ARG A 369 5.46 12.56 7.80
N THR A 370 4.92 13.10 8.89
CA THR A 370 4.22 12.32 9.92
C THR A 370 2.71 12.28 9.70
N GLU A 371 2.20 13.00 8.70
CA GLU A 371 0.81 12.88 8.26
C GLU A 371 0.50 11.48 7.74
N GLU A 372 -0.73 11.04 7.99
CA GLU A 372 -1.23 9.82 7.37
C GLU A 372 -1.34 10.00 5.85
N ALA A 373 -0.81 9.03 5.11
CA ALA A 373 -0.81 9.07 3.66
C ALA A 373 -2.22 9.11 3.08
N PHE A 374 -2.40 9.85 1.98
CA PHE A 374 -3.69 10.00 1.31
C PHE A 374 -4.32 8.67 0.90
N TYR A 375 -3.52 7.78 0.34
CA TYR A 375 -3.98 6.48 -0.13
C TYR A 375 -4.30 5.51 1.02
N THR A 376 -3.95 5.82 2.27
CA THR A 376 -4.34 5.01 3.44
C THR A 376 -5.77 5.30 3.85
N ASN A 377 -6.22 6.55 3.71
CA ASN A 377 -7.53 6.95 4.17
C ASN A 377 -8.14 8.06 3.30
N PRO A 378 -9.16 7.73 2.47
CA PRO A 378 -9.77 8.66 1.52
C PRO A 378 -10.59 9.79 2.15
N LEU A 379 -11.02 9.67 3.42
CA LEU A 379 -11.87 10.67 4.07
C LEU A 379 -11.00 11.85 4.58
N PRO A 380 -11.38 13.12 4.33
CA PRO A 380 -12.70 13.58 3.89
C PRO A 380 -12.91 13.74 2.39
N ASP A 381 -11.88 13.59 1.56
CA ASP A 381 -11.88 14.16 0.22
C ASP A 381 -12.54 13.28 -0.85
N CYS A 382 -12.42 11.95 -0.74
CA CYS A 382 -12.86 11.01 -1.79
C CYS A 382 -14.18 10.30 -1.46
N LEU A 383 -14.74 10.56 -0.28
CA LEU A 383 -15.97 9.95 0.17
C LEU A 383 -17.00 11.05 0.46
N CYS A 384 -18.23 10.86 -0.03
CA CYS A 384 -19.32 11.76 0.29
C CYS A 384 -19.52 11.78 1.80
N GLN A 385 -19.45 12.98 2.39
CA GLN A 385 -19.94 13.16 3.75
C GLN A 385 -21.46 13.00 3.69
N LYS A 386 -22.04 12.15 4.55
CA LYS A 386 -23.48 12.19 4.80
C LYS A 386 -23.78 13.55 5.43
N ASN A 387 -24.00 14.56 4.59
CA ASN A 387 -24.56 15.81 5.07
C ASN A 387 -25.99 15.49 5.53
N ASN A 388 -26.30 15.87 6.76
CA ASN A 388 -27.64 15.85 7.31
C ASN A 388 -28.48 17.00 6.70
N THR A 389 -28.35 17.24 5.40
CA THR A 389 -29.07 18.28 4.67
C THR A 389 -29.69 17.67 3.41
N ARG A 390 -31.03 17.71 3.39
CA ARG A 390 -31.85 17.51 2.19
C ARG A 390 -31.43 18.57 1.15
N HIS A 391 -30.52 18.22 0.26
CA HIS A 391 -30.34 18.74 -1.11
C HIS A 391 -28.88 18.54 -1.54
N ASP A 392 -28.59 17.38 -2.13
CA ASP A 392 -27.78 17.25 -3.34
C ASP A 392 -27.57 15.77 -3.66
N LYS A 393 -28.63 15.16 -4.22
CA LYS A 393 -28.51 13.91 -4.97
C LYS A 393 -28.36 14.27 -6.44
N ARG A 394 -27.17 14.71 -6.83
CA ARG A 394 -26.68 14.73 -8.22
C ARG A 394 -25.21 15.10 -8.11
N ILE A 395 -24.34 14.20 -8.55
CA ILE A 395 -22.91 14.34 -8.87
C ILE A 395 -22.20 13.11 -8.29
N LEU A 396 -22.27 12.02 -9.05
CA LEU A 396 -21.25 10.95 -9.20
C LEU A 396 -21.81 9.91 -10.20
N ASN A 397 -22.25 10.41 -11.36
CA ASN A 397 -22.56 9.63 -12.56
C ASN A 397 -22.48 10.60 -13.75
N ARG A 398 -21.23 10.96 -14.11
CA ARG A 398 -20.83 11.48 -15.43
C ARG A 398 -19.32 11.51 -15.52
#